data_AF-A0A925WKL9-F1
#
_entry.id   AF-A0A925WKL9-F1
#
_cell.length_a   1.000
_cell.length_b   1.000
_cell.length_c   1.000
_cell.angle_alpha   90.00
_cell.angle_beta   90.00
_cell.angle_gamma   90.00
#
_symmetry.space_group_name_H-M   'P 1'
#
loop_
_entity.id
_entity.type
_entity.pdbx_description
1 polymer ?
#
loop_
_entity_poly.entity_id
_entity_poly.type
_entity_poly.pdbx_seq_one_letter_code
_entity_poly.pdbx_strand_id
1 'polypeptide(L)' 'LTLDLDILLWGDTAFEFGDKPWRVPYKGILKFAAVAIPLAELAPDYLHPTEDVTLSVIAARFADAADVQRLPWRIA' A
#
# COMPACT_ATOMS: atom_id res chain seq x y z
N LEU A 1 -3.05 -18.09 5.08
CA LEU A 1 -4.52 -18.01 5.23
C LEU A 1 -5.17 -18.25 3.88
N THR A 2 -6.43 -18.68 3.85
CA THR A 2 -7.21 -18.76 2.59
C THR A 2 -7.51 -17.37 2.02
N LEU A 3 -7.72 -16.37 2.89
CA LEU A 3 -7.92 -14.96 2.52
C LEU A 3 -7.44 -14.09 3.68
N ASP A 4 -6.80 -12.97 3.38
CA ASP A 4 -6.36 -11.97 4.34
C ASP A 4 -6.72 -10.57 3.80
N LEU A 5 -7.20 -9.68 4.67
CA LEU A 5 -7.69 -8.35 4.29
C LEU A 5 -7.18 -7.31 5.29
N ASP A 6 -6.45 -6.32 4.79
CA ASP A 6 -5.91 -5.21 5.56
C ASP A 6 -6.54 -3.87 5.11
N ILE A 7 -6.77 -2.97 6.07
CA ILE A 7 -7.08 -1.57 5.78
C ILE A 7 -5.75 -0.83 5.59
N LEU A 8 -5.47 -0.41 4.35
CA LEU A 8 -4.21 0.24 4.00
C LEU A 8 -4.23 1.75 4.34
N LEU A 9 -5.28 2.45 3.94
CA LEU A 9 -5.46 3.90 4.06
C LEU A 9 -6.91 4.21 4.45
N TRP A 10 -7.14 5.37 5.08
CA TRP A 10 -8.47 5.86 5.43
C TRP A 10 -8.53 7.38 5.28
N GLY A 11 -8.86 7.84 4.08
CA GLY A 11 -8.70 9.26 3.74
C GLY A 11 -7.29 9.73 4.09
N ASP A 12 -7.14 11.00 4.45
CA ASP A 12 -5.88 11.60 4.90
C ASP A 12 -5.56 11.33 6.39
N THR A 13 -6.28 10.41 7.05
CA THR A 13 -6.16 10.23 8.50
C THR A 13 -5.12 9.16 8.86
N ALA A 14 -4.33 9.47 9.89
CA ALA A 14 -3.48 8.50 10.57
C ALA A 14 -3.98 8.26 11.99
N PHE A 15 -4.20 7.00 12.37
CA PHE A 15 -4.67 6.64 13.70
C PHE A 15 -4.27 5.20 14.08
N GLU A 16 -4.31 4.94 15.39
CA GLU A 16 -4.26 3.61 15.96
C GLU A 16 -5.59 3.26 16.63
N PHE A 17 -5.88 1.98 16.81
CA PHE A 17 -7.17 1.54 17.35
C PHE A 17 -7.06 0.34 18.31
N GLY A 18 -7.57 0.51 19.53
CA GLY A 18 -7.63 -0.55 20.55
C GLY A 18 -6.26 -0.99 21.07
N ASP A 19 -6.22 -2.14 21.73
CA ASP A 19 -5.03 -2.64 22.44
C ASP A 19 -4.05 -3.43 21.55
N LYS A 20 -4.48 -3.76 20.32
CA LYS A 20 -3.64 -4.40 19.32
C LYS A 20 -2.96 -3.32 18.47
N PRO A 21 -1.83 -3.61 17.80
CA PRO A 21 -1.10 -2.63 17.00
C PRO A 21 -1.80 -2.34 15.65
N TRP A 22 -3.14 -2.18 15.67
CA TRP A 22 -3.92 -1.75 14.51
C TRP A 22 -3.60 -0.30 14.23
N ARG A 23 -3.17 -0.03 13.01
CA ARG A 23 -2.80 1.30 12.57
C ARG A 23 -3.19 1.51 11.12
N VAL A 24 -3.67 2.71 10.85
CA VAL A 24 -3.79 3.28 9.51
C VAL A 24 -2.91 4.54 9.47
N PRO A 25 -2.06 4.75 8.46
CA PRO A 25 -1.76 3.87 7.34
C PRO A 25 -1.11 2.54 7.74
N TYR A 26 -1.40 1.47 6.99
CA TYR A 26 -0.80 0.16 7.20
C TYR A 26 0.72 0.22 6.95
N LYS A 27 1.51 -0.22 7.94
CA LYS A 27 2.99 -0.17 7.86
C LYS A 27 3.56 -0.99 6.70
N GLY A 28 2.83 -1.97 6.18
CA GLY A 28 3.29 -2.79 5.06
C GLY A 28 3.39 -2.03 3.74
N ILE A 29 2.73 -0.87 3.60
CA ILE A 29 2.88 0.02 2.44
C ILE A 29 4.34 0.40 2.23
N LEU A 30 5.11 0.59 3.31
CA LEU A 30 6.51 1.00 3.25
C LEU A 30 7.50 -0.18 3.21
N LYS A 31 7.01 -1.41 3.36
CA LYS A 31 7.84 -2.60 3.57
C LYS A 31 7.74 -3.61 2.44
N PHE A 32 6.57 -3.71 1.82
CA PHE A 32 6.26 -4.79 0.89
C PHE A 32 5.91 -4.22 -0.48
N ALA A 33 6.71 -4.59 -1.49
CA ALA A 33 6.45 -4.23 -2.88
C ALA A 33 5.05 -4.66 -3.33
N ALA A 34 4.59 -5.85 -2.89
CA ALA A 34 3.26 -6.38 -3.16
C ALA A 34 2.10 -5.53 -2.59
N VAL A 35 2.39 -4.59 -1.68
CA VAL A 35 1.43 -3.60 -1.20
C VAL A 35 1.65 -2.26 -1.89
N ALA A 36 2.90 -1.77 -1.91
CA ALA A 36 3.22 -0.44 -2.43
C ALA A 36 2.91 -0.28 -3.92
N ILE A 37 3.29 -1.27 -4.74
CA ILE A 37 3.18 -1.18 -6.20
C ILE A 37 1.71 -1.18 -6.64
N PRO A 38 0.85 -2.15 -6.24
CA PRO A 38 -0.56 -2.12 -6.64
C PRO A 38 -1.29 -0.87 -6.14
N LEU A 39 -0.95 -0.37 -4.96
CA LEU A 39 -1.57 0.84 -4.42
C LEU A 39 -1.21 2.08 -5.27
N ALA A 40 0.04 2.19 -5.72
CA ALA A 40 0.49 3.25 -6.64
C ALA A 40 -0.08 3.09 -8.05
N GLU A 41 -0.34 1.87 -8.53
CA GLU A 41 -1.03 1.64 -9.81
C GLU A 41 -2.47 2.20 -9.80
N LEU A 42 -3.13 2.15 -8.64
CA LEU A 42 -4.50 2.65 -8.47
C LEU A 42 -4.56 4.16 -8.25
N ALA A 43 -3.63 4.73 -7.47
CA ALA A 43 -3.66 6.13 -7.07
C ALA A 43 -2.24 6.74 -6.95
N PRO A 44 -1.52 6.98 -8.05
CA PRO A 44 -0.10 7.33 -8.03
C PRO A 44 0.20 8.66 -7.35
N ASP A 45 -0.70 9.63 -7.48
CA ASP A 45 -0.53 11.01 -6.96
C ASP A 45 -1.05 11.18 -5.54
N TYR A 46 -1.59 10.11 -4.94
CA TYR A 46 -2.13 10.16 -3.59
C TYR A 46 -0.99 10.37 -2.58
N LEU A 47 -1.12 11.38 -1.72
CA LEU A 47 -0.14 11.73 -0.70
C LEU A 47 -0.28 10.81 0.52
N HIS A 48 0.78 10.10 0.89
CA HIS A 48 0.74 9.21 2.05
C HIS A 48 0.60 10.01 3.35
N PRO A 49 -0.42 9.74 4.22
CA PRO A 49 -0.78 10.61 5.34
C PRO A 49 0.33 10.91 6.36
N THR A 50 1.32 10.02 6.49
CA THR A 50 2.41 10.18 7.46
C THR A 50 3.80 10.35 6.85
N GLU A 51 3.96 10.11 5.55
CA GLU A 51 5.28 10.14 4.90
C GLU A 51 5.48 11.40 4.05
N ASP A 52 4.39 12.13 3.79
CA ASP A 52 4.38 13.36 2.99
C ASP A 52 5.01 13.20 1.60
N VAL A 53 4.88 12.00 1.03
CA VAL A 53 5.27 11.67 -0.34
C VAL A 53 4.15 10.91 -1.03
N THR A 54 4.09 11.03 -2.35
CA THR A 54 3.10 10.32 -3.15
C THR A 54 3.33 8.81 -3.12
N LEU A 55 2.28 8.02 -3.34
CA LEU A 55 2.40 6.57 -3.44
C LEU A 55 3.34 6.11 -4.57
N SER A 56 3.41 6.84 -5.68
CA SER A 56 4.38 6.57 -6.76
C SER A 56 5.84 6.66 -6.28
N VAL A 57 6.17 7.66 -5.45
CA VAL A 57 7.49 7.79 -4.80
C VAL A 57 7.78 6.62 -3.87
N ILE A 58 6.77 6.13 -3.14
CA ILE A 58 6.93 4.94 -2.28
C ILE A 58 7.18 3.69 -3.13
N ALA A 59 6.38 3.47 -4.18
CA ALA A 59 6.54 2.33 -5.08
C ALA A 59 7.90 2.32 -5.80
N ALA A 60 8.42 3.50 -6.17
CA ALA A 60 9.74 3.63 -6.79
C ALA A 60 10.88 3.12 -5.90
N ARG A 61 10.70 3.04 -4.57
CA ARG A 61 11.69 2.44 -3.64
C ARG A 61 11.90 0.94 -3.88
N PHE A 62 11.01 0.29 -4.64
CA PHE A 62 11.05 -1.14 -4.93
C PHE A 62 11.42 -1.47 -6.38
N ALA A 63 11.77 -0.47 -7.21
CA ALA A 63 11.95 -0.62 -8.66
C ALA A 63 12.96 -1.71 -9.07
N ASP A 64 14.01 -1.92 -8.27
CA ASP A 64 15.10 -2.86 -8.60
C ASP A 64 14.97 -4.24 -7.91
N ALA A 65 13.93 -4.45 -7.10
CA ALA A 65 13.86 -5.59 -6.18
C ALA A 65 12.50 -6.31 -6.13
N ALA A 66 11.57 -5.97 -7.03
CA ALA A 66 10.20 -6.48 -6.97
C ALA A 66 9.87 -7.44 -8.12
N ASP A 67 9.50 -8.68 -7.77
CA ASP A 67 8.87 -9.65 -8.69
C ASP A 67 7.35 -9.41 -8.86
N VAL A 68 6.87 -8.19 -8.59
CA VAL A 68 5.45 -7.84 -8.69
C VAL A 68 5.10 -7.61 -10.15
N GLN A 69 4.08 -8.33 -10.63
CA GLN A 69 3.64 -8.27 -12.02
C GLN A 69 2.19 -7.84 -12.10
N ARG A 70 1.93 -6.81 -12.92
CA ARG A 70 0.57 -6.47 -13.32
C ARG A 70 0.06 -7.51 -14.30
N LEU A 71 -0.99 -8.21 -13.91
CA LEU A 71 -1.64 -9.18 -14.79
C LEU A 71 -2.74 -8.51 -15.61
N PRO A 72 -2.89 -8.88 -16.90
CA PRO A 72 -4.04 -8.44 -17.68
C PRO A 72 -5.30 -9.07 -17.10
N TRP A 73 -6.30 -8.24 -16.81
CA TRP A 73 -7.59 -8.74 -16.33
C TRP A 73 -8.27 -9.55 -17.44
N ARG A 74 -8.50 -10.84 -17.20
CA ARG A 74 -9.26 -11.74 -18.08
C ARG A 74 -10.32 -12.43 -17.23
N ILE A 75 -11.59 -12.10 -17.47
CA ILE A 75 -12.70 -12.93 -16.99
C ILE A 75 -12.88 -14.04 -18.03
N ALA A 76 -12.63 -15.27 -17.63
CA ALA A 76 -13.03 -16.47 -18.38
C ALA A 76 -14.43 -16.89 -17.95
#